data_AF-A0A838VLB6-F1
#
_entry.id   AF-A0A838VLB6-F1
#
_cell.length_a   1.000
_cell.length_b   1.000
_cell.length_c   1.000
_cell.angle_alpha   90.00
_cell.angle_beta   90.00
_cell.angle_gamma   90.00
#
_symmetry.space_group_name_H-M   'P 1'
#
loop_
_entity.id
_entity.type
_entity.pdbx_description
1 polymer ?
#
loop_
_entity_poly.entity_id
_entity_poly.type
_entity_poly.pdbx_seq_one_letter_code
_entity_poly.pdbx_strand_id
1 'polypeptide(L)' 'MLLQPIPAFVDMVNDQKLRVKYAATTWPAKLFASTSKKVELLPGQLVRIVGIEDSITLLIEV' A
#
# COMPACT_ATOMS: atom_id res chain seq x y z
N MET A 1 -10.37 14.40 13.33
CA MET A 1 -10.98 13.73 12.17
C MET A 1 -10.18 12.46 11.92
N LEU A 2 -10.81 11.28 11.97
CA LEU A 2 -10.14 10.04 11.57
C LEU A 2 -10.12 10.02 10.04
N LEU A 3 -8.93 9.95 9.43
CA LEU A 3 -8.82 9.72 8.00
C LEU A 3 -9.41 8.36 7.70
N GLN A 4 -10.47 8.33 6.89
CA GLN A 4 -11.00 7.06 6.40
C GLN A 4 -9.95 6.40 5.50
N PRO A 5 -9.75 5.08 5.59
CA PRO A 5 -8.82 4.37 4.73
C PRO A 5 -9.14 4.63 3.25
N ILE A 6 -8.12 4.97 2.47
CA ILE A 6 -8.29 5.39 1.08
C ILE A 6 -8.00 4.19 0.15
N PRO A 7 -8.89 3.84 -0.79
CA PRO A 7 -8.65 2.72 -1.70
C PRO A 7 -7.50 3.02 -2.67
N ALA A 8 -6.65 2.03 -2.88
CA ALA A 8 -5.58 2.05 -3.88
C ALA A 8 -5.41 0.66 -4.51
N PHE A 9 -4.76 0.60 -5.66
CA PHE A 9 -4.48 -0.66 -6.33
C PHE A 9 -2.98 -0.94 -6.32
N VAL A 10 -2.59 -2.18 -6.08
CA VAL A 10 -1.19 -2.59 -6.25
C VAL A 10 -0.81 -2.43 -7.71
N ASP A 11 0.24 -1.66 -7.98
CA ASP A 11 0.76 -1.40 -9.32
C ASP A 11 1.86 -2.41 -9.65
N MET A 12 2.81 -2.55 -8.73
CA MET A 12 3.95 -3.46 -8.90
C MET A 12 4.37 -4.05 -7.55
N VAL A 13 4.66 -5.35 -7.56
CA VAL A 13 5.32 -6.07 -6.46
C VAL A 13 6.57 -6.71 -7.04
N ASN A 14 7.74 -6.27 -6.61
CA ASN A 14 8.99 -6.98 -6.85
C ASN A 14 9.71 -7.25 -5.52
N ASP A 15 10.77 -8.07 -5.53
CA ASP A 15 11.48 -8.56 -4.34
C ASP A 15 11.95 -7.48 -3.35
N GLN A 16 11.92 -6.19 -3.72
CA GLN A 16 12.36 -5.09 -2.84
C GLN A 16 11.46 -3.85 -2.87
N LYS A 17 10.47 -3.77 -3.77
CA LYS A 17 9.66 -2.55 -3.99
C LYS A 17 8.20 -2.92 -4.23
N LEU A 18 7.36 -2.49 -3.30
CA LEU A 18 5.92 -2.45 -3.44
C LEU A 18 5.50 -1.04 -3.87
N ARG A 19 4.65 -0.96 -4.89
CA ARG A 19 4.09 0.30 -5.37
C ARG A 19 2.59 0.19 -5.55
N VAL A 20 1.87 1.25 -5.23
CA VAL A 20 0.42 1.33 -5.41
C VAL A 20 0.03 2.54 -6.24
N LYS A 21 -1.02 2.38 -7.04
CA LYS A 21 -1.64 3.43 -7.82
C LYS A 21 -2.75 4.07 -7.01
N TYR A 22 -2.60 5.36 -6.76
CA TYR A 22 -3.57 6.21 -6.08
C TYR A 22 -3.66 7.56 -6.79
N ALA A 23 -4.88 8.06 -7.03
CA ALA A 23 -5.13 9.31 -7.75
C ALA A 23 -4.37 9.41 -9.10
N ALA A 24 -4.44 8.33 -9.90
CA ALA A 24 -3.71 8.17 -11.17
C ALA A 24 -2.17 8.22 -11.10
N THR A 25 -1.59 8.29 -9.90
CA THR A 25 -0.13 8.35 -9.67
C THR A 25 0.35 7.09 -8.94
N THR A 26 1.55 6.61 -9.28
CA THR A 26 2.17 5.45 -8.61
C THR A 26 3.10 5.89 -7.48
N TRP A 27 2.77 5.49 -6.26
CA TRP A 27 3.52 5.78 -5.05
C TRP A 27 4.25 4.54 -4.53
N PRO A 28 5.45 4.67 -3.94
CA PRO A 28 6.04 3.58 -3.16
C PRO A 28 5.16 3.31 -1.94
N ALA A 29 5.02 2.04 -1.59
CA ALA A 29 4.20 1.62 -0.48
C ALA A 29 4.90 0.54 0.36
N LYS A 30 4.53 0.48 1.63
CA LYS A 30 4.90 -0.59 2.54
C LYS A 30 3.64 -1.20 3.13
N LEU A 31 3.65 -2.51 3.27
CA LEU A 31 2.57 -3.22 3.92
C LEU A 31 2.64 -2.96 5.43
N PHE A 32 1.59 -2.37 5.97
CA PHE A 32 1.35 -2.24 7.39
C PHE A 32 0.80 -3.59 7.90
N ALA A 33 1.68 -4.57 8.05
CA ALA A 33 1.30 -5.90 8.56
C ALA A 33 1.47 -5.95 10.07
N SER A 34 0.35 -5.98 10.81
CA SER A 34 0.32 -6.18 12.27
C SER A 34 0.44 -7.67 12.68
N THR A 35 0.48 -8.61 11.72
CA THR A 35 0.42 -10.04 12.00
C THR A 35 1.59 -10.82 11.39
N SER A 36 2.07 -11.84 12.11
CA SER A 36 3.19 -12.75 11.79
C SER A 36 3.03 -13.59 10.51
N LYS A 37 2.01 -13.32 9.68
CA LYS A 37 1.77 -14.02 8.43
C LYS A 37 2.43 -13.26 7.29
N LYS A 38 3.16 -14.00 6.45
CA LYS A 38 3.69 -13.51 5.19
C LYS A 38 2.49 -13.23 4.27
N VAL A 39 2.20 -11.96 4.02
CA VAL A 39 1.14 -11.54 3.09
C VAL A 39 1.76 -11.39 1.72
N GLU A 40 1.28 -12.15 0.75
CA GLU A 40 1.64 -11.99 -0.66
C GLU A 40 0.63 -11.05 -1.32
N LEU A 41 1.15 -10.01 -1.98
CA LEU A 41 0.37 -9.03 -2.73
C LEU A 41 0.49 -9.32 -4.21
N LEU A 42 -0.61 -9.16 -4.94
CA LEU A 42 -0.68 -9.32 -6.39
C LEU A 42 -0.85 -7.97 -7.09
N PRO A 43 -0.19 -7.73 -8.24
CA PRO A 43 -0.51 -6.59 -9.09
C PRO A 43 -2.00 -6.54 -9.44
N GLY A 44 -2.61 -5.35 -9.36
CA GLY A 44 -4.04 -5.11 -9.55
C GLY A 44 -4.90 -5.37 -8.30
N GLN A 45 -4.33 -5.89 -7.21
CA GLN A 45 -5.07 -6.12 -5.97
C GLN A 45 -5.52 -4.81 -5.32
N LEU A 46 -6.77 -4.77 -4.85
CA LEU A 46 -7.29 -3.66 -4.07
C LEU A 46 -6.69 -3.69 -2.66
N VAL A 47 -6.19 -2.54 -2.22
CA VAL A 47 -5.58 -2.31 -0.90
C VAL A 47 -6.08 -0.99 -0.33
N ARG A 48 -5.86 -0.75 0.96
CA ARG A 48 -6.27 0.47 1.65
C ARG A 48 -5.04 1.22 2.16
N ILE A 49 -4.92 2.48 1.79
CA ILE A 49 -3.92 3.39 2.38
C ILE A 49 -4.42 3.78 3.77
N VAL A 50 -3.60 3.49 4.78
CA VAL A 50 -3.88 3.76 6.19
C VAL A 50 -2.98 4.85 6.78
N GLY A 51 -1.92 5.23 6.08
CA GLY A 51 -1.01 6.27 6.54
C GLY A 51 0.12 6.59 5.57
N ILE A 52 1.04 7.43 6.03
CA ILE A 52 2.24 7.86 5.32
C ILE A 52 3.39 7.81 6.33
N GLU A 53 4.51 7.20 5.97
CA GLU A 53 5.69 7.04 6.85
C GLU A 53 6.65 8.24 6.73
N ASP A 54 7.22 8.47 5.54
CA ASP A 54 8.28 9.46 5.32
C ASP A 54 7.92 10.50 4.23
N SER A 55 6.66 10.95 4.20
CA SER A 55 6.08 11.88 3.20
C SER A 55 5.95 11.35 1.77
N ILE A 56 6.70 10.30 1.38
CA ILE A 56 6.64 9.72 0.03
C ILE A 56 6.19 8.25 0.01
N THR A 57 6.24 7.57 1.16
CA THR A 57 5.90 6.15 1.28
C THR A 57 4.52 5.99 1.90
N LEU A 58 3.61 5.33 1.16
CA LEU A 58 2.27 5.02 1.65
C LEU A 58 2.28 3.75 2.50
N LEU A 59 1.62 3.78 3.64
CA LEU A 59 1.34 2.59 4.44
C LEU A 59 0.02 2.00 3.97
N ILE A 60 0.03 0.72 3.61
CA ILE A 60 -1.15 0.03 3.10
C ILE A 60 -1.52 -1.20 3.93
N GLU A 61 -2.81 -1.46 4.03
CA GLU A 61 -3.38 -2.71 4.53
C GLU A 61 -4.15 -3.42 3.41
N VAL A 62 -4.29 -4.73 3.54
CA VAL A 62 -5.04 -5.58 2.60
C VAL A 62 -6.42 -5.87 3.15
#